data_AF-A0A7J7CPL3-F1
#
_entry.id   AF-A0A7J7CPL3-F1
#
_cell.length_a   1.000
_cell.length_b   1.000
_cell.length_c   1.000
_cell.angle_alpha   90.00
_cell.angle_beta   90.00
_cell.angle_gamma   90.00
#
_symmetry.space_group_name_H-M   'P 1'
#
loop_
_entity.id
_entity.type
_entity.pdbx_description
1 polymer ?
#
loop_
_entity_poly.entity_id
_entity_poly.type
_entity_poly.pdbx_seq_one_letter_code
_entity_poly.pdbx_strand_id
1 'polypeptide(L)'
;MYSKYGYLDDSVMVFEEIQDKDIVAWNAMLSSCLCNGFSEEILGVFAVMRMEGMKFSEFTLCSVLKACAPLKAVRSGKQVHGLAVVMDWDLVILVTALIDLYSTLGYVGEAMKVFSSLGR
;
A
#
# COMPACT_ATOMS: atom_id res chain seq x y z
N MET A 1 -0.21 -18.67 0.22
CA MET A 1 -0.27 -19.81 1.17
C MET A 1 0.86 -19.84 2.19
N TYR A 2 1.93 -19.03 2.08
CA TYR A 2 3.02 -18.95 3.08
C TYR A 2 2.86 -17.83 4.12
N SER A 3 1.91 -16.90 3.94
CA SER A 3 1.81 -15.67 4.76
C SER A 3 1.21 -15.83 6.16
N LYS A 4 0.65 -16.99 6.51
CA LYS A 4 -0.20 -17.12 7.71
C LYS A 4 0.56 -17.40 9.02
N TYR A 5 1.89 -17.52 9.00
CA TYR A 5 2.67 -18.01 10.16
C TYR A 5 4.02 -17.31 10.41
N GLY A 6 4.21 -16.04 10.05
CA GLY A 6 5.46 -15.33 10.38
C GLY A 6 6.68 -15.71 9.54
N TYR A 7 6.50 -16.45 8.44
CA TYR A 7 7.55 -16.82 7.49
C TYR A 7 7.72 -15.73 6.40
N LEU A 8 7.99 -14.49 6.81
CA LEU A 8 8.35 -13.46 5.85
C LEU A 8 9.62 -13.87 5.09
N ASP A 9 10.59 -14.45 5.79
CA ASP A 9 11.86 -14.90 5.20
C ASP A 9 11.65 -15.91 4.06
N ASP A 10 10.76 -16.90 4.23
CA ASP A 10 10.44 -17.86 3.15
C ASP A 10 9.74 -17.18 1.97
N SER A 11 8.86 -16.21 2.25
CA SER A 11 8.19 -15.44 1.20
C SER A 11 9.18 -14.57 0.42
N VAL A 12 10.18 -13.98 1.11
CA VAL A 12 11.28 -13.23 0.48
C VAL A 12 12.13 -14.17 -0.37
N MET A 13 12.56 -15.33 0.15
CA MET A 13 13.39 -16.27 -0.59
C MET A 13 12.73 -16.70 -1.90
N VAL A 14 11.47 -17.16 -1.84
CA VAL A 14 10.72 -17.56 -3.03
C VAL A 14 10.51 -16.37 -3.98
N PHE A 15 10.28 -15.17 -3.45
CA PHE A 15 10.14 -13.97 -4.27
C PHE A 15 11.43 -13.63 -5.02
N GLU A 16 12.59 -13.72 -4.37
CA GLU A 16 13.89 -13.46 -4.98
C GLU A 16 14.23 -14.46 -6.10
N GLU A 17 13.82 -15.72 -5.97
CA GLU A 17 14.00 -16.76 -6.99
C GLU A 17 13.21 -16.52 -8.29
N ILE A 18 12.18 -15.65 -8.26
CA ILE A 18 11.41 -15.32 -9.46
C ILE A 18 12.23 -14.38 -10.35
N GLN A 19 12.61 -14.88 -11.53
CA GLN A 19 13.41 -14.13 -12.51
C GLN A 19 12.65 -12.94 -13.11
N ASP A 20 11.40 -13.16 -13.53
CA ASP A 20 10.51 -12.12 -14.08
C ASP A 20 9.30 -11.93 -13.15
N LYS A 21 9.44 -11.00 -12.19
CA LYS A 21 8.40 -10.73 -11.19
C LYS A 21 7.25 -9.94 -11.82
N ASP A 22 6.08 -10.56 -11.89
CA ASP A 22 4.85 -9.91 -12.34
C ASP A 22 4.08 -9.25 -11.18
N ILE A 23 2.99 -8.54 -11.50
CA ILE A 23 2.15 -7.87 -10.49
C ILE A 23 1.56 -8.86 -9.46
N VAL A 24 1.39 -10.13 -9.83
CA VAL A 24 0.85 -11.16 -8.93
C VAL A 24 1.91 -11.53 -7.88
N ALA A 25 3.17 -11.73 -8.28
CA ALA A 25 4.28 -11.98 -7.37
C ALA A 25 4.47 -10.81 -6.38
N TRP A 26 4.45 -9.57 -6.87
CA TRP A 26 4.56 -8.38 -6.03
C TRP A 26 3.39 -8.25 -5.04
N ASN A 27 2.16 -8.50 -5.48
CA ASN A 27 0.99 -8.46 -4.60
C ASN A 27 1.00 -9.60 -3.58
N ALA A 28 1.52 -10.77 -3.93
CA ALA A 28 1.70 -11.88 -2.99
C ALA A 28 2.70 -11.50 -1.88
N MET A 29 3.79 -10.83 -2.25
CA MET A 29 4.78 -10.31 -1.30
C MET A 29 4.17 -9.21 -0.39
N LEU A 30 3.45 -8.25 -0.96
CA LEU A 30 2.75 -7.24 -0.15
C LEU A 30 1.71 -7.85 0.80
N SER A 31 0.97 -8.85 0.33
CA SER A 31 0.01 -9.58 1.15
C SER A 31 0.70 -10.34 2.29
N SER A 32 1.89 -10.89 2.06
CA SER A 32 2.63 -11.60 3.11
C SER A 32 3.09 -10.64 4.20
N CYS A 33 3.61 -9.47 3.83
CA CYS A 33 3.95 -8.43 4.79
C CYS A 33 2.72 -7.93 5.56
N LEU A 34 1.60 -7.68 4.85
CA LEU A 34 0.37 -7.16 5.46
C LEU A 34 -0.25 -8.11 6.47
N CYS A 35 -0.29 -9.42 6.18
CA CYS A 35 -0.82 -10.42 7.09
C CYS A 35 -0.01 -10.54 8.40
N ASN A 36 1.28 -10.21 8.36
CA ASN A 36 2.19 -10.32 9.51
C ASN A 36 2.47 -8.97 10.19
N GLY A 37 1.87 -7.86 9.70
CA GLY A 37 2.04 -6.53 10.29
C GLY A 37 3.36 -5.83 9.96
N PHE A 38 4.11 -6.35 9.00
CA PHE A 38 5.42 -5.86 8.55
C PHE A 38 5.29 -4.58 7.71
N SER A 39 4.95 -3.49 8.40
CA SER A 39 4.58 -2.21 7.76
C SER A 39 5.78 -1.52 7.10
N GLU A 40 6.99 -1.66 7.65
CA GLU A 40 8.20 -1.05 7.06
C GLU A 40 8.58 -1.76 5.76
N GLU A 41 8.45 -3.08 5.75
CA GLU A 41 8.73 -3.96 4.63
C GLU A 41 7.75 -3.69 3.48
N ILE A 42 6.47 -3.39 3.77
CA ILE A 42 5.52 -2.94 2.75
C ILE A 42 6.01 -1.68 2.05
N LEU A 43 6.54 -0.68 2.79
CA LEU A 43 7.09 0.53 2.19
C LEU A 43 8.36 0.24 1.38
N GLY A 44 9.19 -0.69 1.85
CA GLY A 44 10.37 -1.17 1.13
C GLY A 44 10.02 -1.83 -0.20
N VAL A 45 9.12 -2.81 -0.18
CA VAL A 45 8.60 -3.49 -1.38
C VAL A 45 8.00 -2.48 -2.36
N PHE A 46 7.20 -1.52 -1.87
CA PHE A 46 6.64 -0.46 -2.71
C PHE A 46 7.70 0.48 -3.32
N ALA A 47 8.80 0.74 -2.59
CA ALA A 47 9.92 1.51 -3.13
C ALA A 47 10.61 0.74 -4.28
N VAL A 48 10.85 -0.56 -4.12
CA VAL A 48 11.45 -1.38 -5.17
C VAL A 48 10.54 -1.46 -6.41
N MET A 49 9.24 -1.71 -6.23
CA MET A 49 8.27 -1.69 -7.35
C MET A 49 8.32 -0.38 -8.13
N ARG A 50 8.45 0.77 -7.44
CA ARG A 50 8.58 2.09 -8.08
C ARG A 50 9.89 2.22 -8.86
N MET A 51 11.01 1.75 -8.30
CA MET A 51 12.31 1.80 -8.97
C MET A 51 12.36 0.93 -10.22
N GLU A 52 11.67 -0.22 -10.20
CA GLU A 52 11.55 -1.12 -11.36
C GLU A 52 10.50 -0.68 -12.39
N GLY A 53 9.80 0.43 -12.15
CA GLY A 53 8.78 0.94 -13.07
C GLY A 53 7.55 0.04 -13.17
N MET A 54 7.31 -0.80 -12.16
CA MET A 54 6.18 -1.72 -12.15
C MET A 54 4.86 -0.96 -12.02
N LYS A 55 3.85 -1.42 -12.78
CA LYS A 55 2.48 -0.92 -12.58
C LYS A 55 1.98 -1.35 -11.21
N PHE A 56 1.29 -0.45 -10.53
CA PHE A 56 0.63 -0.76 -9.27
C PHE A 56 -0.77 -1.30 -9.53
N SER A 57 -1.30 -2.04 -8.55
CA SER A 57 -2.71 -2.38 -8.48
C SER A 57 -3.39 -1.63 -7.33
N GLU A 58 -4.71 -1.59 -7.28
CA GLU A 58 -5.47 -1.02 -6.16
C GLU A 58 -5.06 -1.66 -4.83
N PHE A 59 -4.84 -2.98 -4.83
CA PHE A 59 -4.35 -3.73 -3.68
C PHE A 59 -2.99 -3.21 -3.20
N THR A 60 -2.09 -2.89 -4.14
CA THR A 60 -0.77 -2.33 -3.84
C THR A 60 -0.89 -1.02 -3.05
N LEU A 61 -1.67 -0.07 -3.57
CA LEU A 61 -1.84 1.24 -2.93
C LEU A 61 -2.58 1.14 -1.60
N CYS A 62 -3.61 0.30 -1.49
CA CYS A 62 -4.31 0.05 -0.24
C CYS A 62 -3.38 -0.53 0.83
N SER A 63 -2.52 -1.48 0.46
CA SER A 63 -1.55 -2.09 1.37
C SER A 63 -0.56 -1.05 1.90
N VAL A 64 -0.07 -0.18 1.02
CA VAL A 64 0.84 0.92 1.39
C VAL A 64 0.16 1.93 2.31
N LEU A 65 -1.08 2.33 2.04
CA LEU A 65 -1.82 3.24 2.92
C LEU A 65 -2.04 2.65 4.31
N LYS A 66 -2.41 1.37 4.39
CA LYS A 66 -2.54 0.67 5.68
C LYS A 66 -1.23 0.64 6.46
N ALA A 67 -0.09 0.43 5.79
CA ALA A 67 1.22 0.49 6.42
C ALA A 67 1.62 1.90 6.87
N CYS A 68 1.12 2.95 6.21
CA CYS A 68 1.45 4.33 6.56
C CYS A 68 0.87 4.76 7.91
N ALA A 69 -0.27 4.22 8.32
CA ALA A 69 -0.94 4.59 9.57
C ALA A 69 -0.12 4.24 10.83
N PRO A 70 0.27 2.97 11.08
CA PRO A 70 1.09 2.61 12.24
C PRO A 70 2.48 3.25 12.21
N LEU A 71 3.05 3.47 11.02
CA LEU A 71 4.36 4.11 10.86
C LEU A 71 4.33 5.64 10.95
N LYS A 72 3.14 6.25 11.04
CA LYS A 72 2.95 7.71 10.94
C LYS A 72 3.60 8.29 9.68
N ALA A 73 3.67 7.51 8.60
CA ALA A 73 4.34 7.85 7.36
C ALA A 73 3.46 8.71 6.44
N VAL A 74 3.07 9.90 6.91
CA VAL A 74 2.17 10.84 6.19
C VAL A 74 2.69 11.17 4.79
N ARG A 75 4.01 11.31 4.63
CA ARG A 75 4.63 11.62 3.33
C ARG A 75 4.36 10.53 2.30
N SER A 76 4.51 9.27 2.69
CA SER A 76 4.22 8.11 1.83
C SER A 76 2.74 8.06 1.48
N GLY A 77 1.86 8.30 2.47
CA GLY A 77 0.41 8.38 2.23
C GLY A 77 0.00 9.47 1.23
N LYS A 78 0.63 10.65 1.30
CA LYS A 78 0.41 11.73 0.33
C LYS A 78 0.88 11.38 -1.08
N GLN A 79 2.00 10.65 -1.22
CA GLN A 79 2.46 10.17 -2.53
C GLN A 79 1.47 9.20 -3.16
N VAL A 80 0.93 8.27 -2.36
CA VAL A 80 -0.10 7.32 -2.82
C VAL A 80 -1.40 8.03 -3.18
N HIS A 81 -1.83 9.02 -2.40
CA HIS A 81 -2.98 9.85 -2.74
C HIS A 81 -2.78 10.53 -4.11
N GLY A 82 -1.61 11.14 -4.35
CA GLY A 82 -1.30 11.75 -5.64
C GLY A 82 -1.33 10.76 -6.81
N LEU A 83 -0.76 9.56 -6.62
CA LEU A 83 -0.80 8.50 -7.64
C LEU A 83 -2.22 8.09 -8.00
N ALA A 84 -3.09 7.92 -7.00
CA ALA A 84 -4.46 7.50 -7.23
C ALA A 84 -5.30 8.52 -7.98
N VAL A 85 -5.09 9.82 -7.69
CA VAL A 85 -5.74 10.91 -8.42
C VAL A 85 -5.32 10.92 -9.89
N VAL A 86 -4.04 10.63 -10.18
CA VAL A 86 -3.52 10.57 -11.56
C VAL A 86 -4.06 9.36 -12.33
N MET A 87 -4.30 8.24 -11.64
CA MET A 87 -4.69 6.98 -12.27
C MET A 87 -6.22 6.78 -12.40
N ASP A 88 -7.02 7.74 -11.94
CA ASP A 88 -8.49 7.71 -11.98
C ASP A 88 -9.09 6.40 -11.41
N TRP A 89 -8.45 5.86 -10.36
CA TRP A 89 -8.86 4.59 -9.78
C TRP A 89 -10.11 4.71 -8.93
N ASP A 90 -10.91 3.63 -8.90
CA ASP A 90 -12.21 3.61 -8.25
C ASP A 90 -12.04 3.92 -6.76
N LEU A 91 -12.41 5.16 -6.44
CA LEU A 91 -11.91 5.89 -5.29
C LEU A 91 -12.45 5.34 -3.98
N VAL A 92 -13.49 4.51 -3.96
CA VAL A 92 -14.20 4.20 -2.70
C VAL A 92 -13.31 3.47 -1.69
N ILE A 93 -12.60 2.41 -2.11
CA ILE A 93 -11.74 1.62 -1.19
C ILE A 93 -10.50 2.43 -0.80
N LEU A 94 -9.93 3.16 -1.75
CA LEU A 94 -8.73 3.94 -1.49
C LEU A 94 -9.02 5.20 -0.65
N VAL A 95 -10.15 5.86 -0.89
CA VAL A 95 -10.61 7.03 -0.13
C VAL A 95 -10.95 6.62 1.28
N THR A 96 -11.61 5.47 1.50
CA THR A 96 -11.84 5.00 2.87
C THR A 96 -10.52 4.73 3.60
N ALA A 97 -9.52 4.15 2.92
CA ALA A 97 -8.17 4.00 3.49
C ALA A 97 -7.44 5.34 3.72
N LEU A 98 -7.62 6.34 2.86
CA LEU A 98 -7.05 7.69 3.04
C LEU A 98 -7.72 8.45 4.19
N ILE A 99 -9.04 8.36 4.31
CA ILE A 99 -9.80 8.93 5.44
C ILE A 99 -9.32 8.30 6.74
N ASP A 100 -9.21 6.97 6.79
CA ASP A 100 -8.70 6.24 7.96
C ASP A 100 -7.28 6.69 8.33
N LEU A 101 -6.38 6.76 7.32
CA LEU A 101 -5.01 7.24 7.51
C LEU A 101 -4.96 8.66 8.09
N TYR A 102 -5.63 9.63 7.45
CA TYR A 102 -5.58 11.02 7.90
C TYR A 102 -6.27 11.19 9.25
N SER A 103 -7.36 10.48 9.51
CA SER A 103 -8.09 10.53 10.79
C SER A 103 -7.25 9.96 11.93
N THR A 104 -6.63 8.80 11.72
CA THR A 104 -5.75 8.14 12.71
C THR A 104 -4.53 9.00 13.04
N LEU A 105 -4.05 9.80 12.09
CA LEU A 105 -2.92 10.70 12.27
C LEU A 105 -3.30 12.13 12.71
N GLY A 106 -4.59 12.39 12.96
CA GLY A 106 -5.10 13.67 13.45
C GLY A 106 -5.24 14.77 12.39
N TYR A 107 -5.06 14.46 11.11
CA TYR A 107 -5.20 15.39 9.99
C TYR A 107 -6.65 15.46 9.49
N VAL A 108 -7.59 15.82 10.38
CA VAL A 108 -9.04 15.84 10.09
C VAL A 108 -9.40 16.71 8.88
N GLY A 109 -8.70 17.85 8.70
CA GLY A 109 -8.93 18.72 7.54
C GLY A 109 -8.59 18.05 6.20
N GLU A 110 -7.56 17.21 6.17
CA GLU A 110 -7.23 16.43 4.97
C GLU A 110 -8.22 15.29 4.78
N ALA A 111 -8.61 14.58 5.85
CA ALA A 111 -9.64 13.55 5.79
C ALA A 111 -10.96 14.09 5.21
N MET A 112 -11.39 15.29 5.63
CA MET A 112 -12.60 15.95 5.13
C MET A 112 -12.50 16.36 3.66
N LYS A 113 -11.32 16.77 3.18
CA LYS A 113 -11.12 17.04 1.74
C LYS A 113 -11.30 15.78 0.91
N VAL A 114 -10.71 14.66 1.34
CA VAL A 114 -10.85 13.38 0.62
C VAL A 114 -12.30 12.86 0.70
N PHE A 115 -12.98 13.02 1.83
CA PHE A 115 -14.40 12.68 1.95
C PHE A 115 -15.29 13.55 1.03
N SER A 116 -14.99 14.84 0.91
CA SER A 116 -15.77 15.75 0.05
C SER A 116 -15.59 15.44 -1.45
N SER A 117 -14.49 14.78 -1.85
CA SER A 117 -14.29 14.35 -3.24
C SER A 117 -15.10 13.10 -3.63
N LEU A 118 -15.70 12.37 -2.69
CA LEU A 118 -16.56 11.20 -2.96
C LEU A 118 -17.95 11.57 -3.49
N GLY A 119 -18.40 12.81 -3.28
CA GLY A 119 -19.77 13.26 -3.59
C GLY A 119 -19.94 13.93 -4.96
N ARG A 120 -19.06 13.68 -5.93
CA ARG A 120 -19.13 14.23 -7.28
C ARG A 120 -19.38 13.15 -8.33
#